data_AF-A0A925XC39-F1
#
_entry.id   AF-A0A925XC39-F1
#
_cell.length_a   1.000
_cell.length_b   1.000
_cell.length_c   1.000
_cell.angle_alpha   90.00
_cell.angle_beta   90.00
_cell.angle_gamma   90.00
#
_symmetry.space_group_name_H-M   'P 1'
#
loop_
_entity.id
_entity.type
_entity.pdbx_description
1 polymer ?
#
loop_
_entity_poly.entity_id
_entity_poly.type
_entity_poly.pdbx_seq_one_letter_code
_entity_poly.pdbx_strand_id
1 'polypeptide(L)'
;KDEDYGKLSGRSLEQMLAGTRAETHGGKQHPADFALWKGSKPGEPAWPSPWGPGRPGWHIECSAMAKKILGDSIDIHGGGLDLMFPHHENELAQSESCTGKPFARYWMHNGLMQASGAPGKVGGGHDKLGDKQPDLAAAKEAQEANKLAGSKGAASVKELFAKHDPETIRFFLLATHYRSPIDFSDERIAETGKSLEGFYRLFETYERAAGQSFYNLKFATSRGESPALSGEPAVFFAELDALRQRYLDAMDDDFNTGGAVGVLFDLRKTLNAFIGDHKLDTAAADKSKLSALAAGMALLKELSSILGVFHEAKAKAASADDGLLDGLMQLVIQIRADARKNKNFAVADLIRNKLNELKITLEDRTDQTLWRRG
;
A
#
# COMPACT_ATOMS: atom_id res chain seq x y z
N LYS A 1 -27.33 0.06 31.92
CA LYS A 1 -27.59 -0.70 30.68
C LYS A 1 -27.52 0.30 29.55
N ASP A 2 -26.68 0.05 28.57
CA ASP A 2 -26.62 0.86 27.36
C ASP A 2 -27.77 0.40 26.43
N GLU A 3 -28.64 1.32 26.03
CA GLU A 3 -29.87 1.00 25.28
C GLU A 3 -29.61 0.79 23.79
N ASP A 4 -28.50 1.32 23.26
CA ASP A 4 -28.15 1.23 21.84
C ASP A 4 -26.90 0.38 21.56
N TYR A 5 -26.48 -0.43 22.55
CA TYR A 5 -25.37 -1.36 22.42
C TYR A 5 -25.55 -2.31 21.21
N GLY A 6 -24.59 -2.29 20.28
CA GLY A 6 -24.68 -2.98 18.99
C GLY A 6 -24.87 -2.04 17.81
N LYS A 7 -25.07 -0.73 18.03
CA LYS A 7 -25.29 0.26 16.97
C LYS A 7 -24.15 0.36 15.96
N LEU A 8 -22.90 0.11 16.37
CA LEU A 8 -21.76 0.19 15.43
C LEU A 8 -21.70 -1.05 14.53
N SER A 9 -21.88 -2.23 15.11
CA SER A 9 -21.81 -3.52 14.41
C SER A 9 -23.11 -3.91 13.70
N GLY A 10 -24.22 -3.24 14.00
CA GLY A 10 -25.57 -3.59 13.52
C GLY A 10 -26.10 -4.90 14.08
N ARG A 11 -25.45 -5.47 15.10
CA ARG A 11 -25.83 -6.76 15.69
C ARG A 11 -26.86 -6.58 16.80
N SER A 12 -27.90 -7.41 16.80
CA SER A 12 -28.80 -7.50 17.94
C SER A 12 -28.13 -8.23 19.11
N LEU A 13 -28.57 -7.94 20.34
CA LEU A 13 -28.09 -8.64 21.53
C LEU A 13 -28.28 -10.16 21.42
N GLU A 14 -29.37 -10.61 20.78
CA GLU A 14 -29.66 -12.03 20.53
C GLU A 14 -28.63 -12.67 19.60
N GLN A 15 -28.27 -12.01 18.50
CA GLN A 15 -27.23 -12.48 17.58
C GLN A 15 -25.86 -12.58 18.27
N MET A 16 -25.54 -11.63 19.17
CA MET A 16 -24.30 -11.67 19.95
C MET A 16 -24.26 -12.84 20.94
N LEU A 17 -25.41 -13.17 21.53
CA LEU A 17 -25.55 -14.26 22.51
C LEU A 17 -25.56 -15.65 21.85
N ALA A 18 -26.07 -15.78 20.63
CA ALA A 18 -26.07 -17.04 19.88
C ALA A 18 -24.65 -17.52 19.51
N GLY A 19 -23.71 -16.60 19.32
CA GLY A 19 -22.31 -16.90 18.97
C GLY A 19 -21.35 -17.04 20.15
N THR A 20 -21.77 -16.68 21.37
CA THR A 20 -20.91 -16.81 22.56
C THR A 20 -20.97 -18.26 23.05
N ARG A 21 -19.85 -18.99 22.96
CA ARG A 21 -19.67 -20.21 23.78
C ARG A 21 -19.85 -19.75 25.23
N ALA A 22 -20.94 -20.15 25.86
CA ALA A 22 -21.29 -19.75 27.20
C ALA A 22 -20.27 -20.30 28.22
N GLU A 23 -19.12 -19.65 28.35
CA GLU A 23 -18.34 -19.73 29.56
C GLU A 23 -19.05 -18.84 30.58
N THR A 24 -19.98 -19.47 31.29
CA THR A 24 -20.67 -18.90 32.46
C THR A 24 -19.64 -18.72 33.58
N HIS A 25 -18.79 -17.70 33.47
CA HIS A 25 -18.05 -17.21 34.62
C HIS A 25 -19.05 -16.58 35.59
N GLY A 26 -19.18 -17.16 36.78
CA GLY A 26 -20.22 -16.87 37.78
C GLY A 26 -20.19 -15.49 38.46
N GLY A 27 -19.87 -14.43 37.71
CA GLY A 27 -19.82 -13.05 38.20
C GLY A 27 -20.41 -11.99 37.25
N LYS A 28 -20.99 -12.40 36.10
CA LYS A 28 -21.69 -11.49 35.19
C LYS A 28 -23.19 -11.45 35.52
N GLN A 29 -23.80 -10.27 35.44
CA GLN A 29 -25.26 -10.14 35.58
C GLN A 29 -25.95 -10.46 34.24
N HIS A 30 -25.27 -10.18 33.13
CA HIS A 30 -25.73 -10.49 31.78
C HIS A 30 -24.61 -11.13 30.95
N PRO A 31 -24.86 -12.10 30.05
CA PRO A 31 -23.77 -12.79 29.35
C PRO A 31 -22.95 -11.88 28.43
N ALA A 32 -23.55 -10.80 27.92
CA ALA A 32 -22.88 -9.77 27.14
C ALA A 32 -21.97 -8.83 27.97
N ASP A 33 -21.99 -8.91 29.31
CA ASP A 33 -21.12 -8.07 30.15
C ASP A 33 -19.64 -8.33 29.83
N PHE A 34 -18.85 -7.27 29.75
CA PHE A 34 -17.41 -7.34 29.54
C PHE A 34 -16.66 -6.68 30.71
N ALA A 35 -15.45 -7.17 30.98
CA ALA A 35 -14.67 -6.69 32.12
C ALA A 35 -14.05 -5.32 31.84
N LEU A 36 -14.26 -4.36 32.74
CA LEU A 36 -13.51 -3.11 32.79
C LEU A 36 -12.19 -3.28 33.55
N TRP A 37 -12.24 -4.02 34.66
CA TRP A 37 -11.10 -4.36 35.49
C TRP A 37 -11.10 -5.85 35.79
N LYS A 38 -9.96 -6.50 35.68
CA LYS A 38 -9.80 -7.93 35.99
C LYS A 38 -8.87 -8.07 37.19
N GLY A 39 -9.32 -8.78 38.22
CA GLY A 39 -8.43 -9.19 39.31
C GLY A 39 -7.28 -10.05 38.77
N SER A 40 -6.06 -9.78 39.23
CA SER A 40 -4.87 -10.53 38.81
C SER A 40 -4.59 -11.68 39.75
N LYS A 41 -4.15 -12.82 39.22
CA LYS A 41 -3.69 -13.95 40.04
C LYS A 41 -2.28 -13.65 40.61
N PRO A 42 -1.86 -14.32 41.70
CA PRO A 42 -0.49 -14.20 42.19
C PRO A 42 0.53 -14.50 41.09
N GLY A 43 1.50 -13.61 40.90
CA GLY A 43 2.55 -13.72 39.88
C GLY A 43 2.20 -13.12 38.51
N GLU A 44 0.95 -12.69 38.28
CA GLU A 44 0.58 -11.90 37.10
C GLU A 44 0.83 -10.40 37.35
N PRO A 45 1.09 -9.60 36.30
CA PRO A 45 1.13 -8.14 36.41
C PRO A 45 -0.15 -7.58 37.05
N ALA A 46 0.02 -6.70 38.04
CA ALA A 46 -1.07 -6.11 38.80
C ALA A 46 -0.76 -4.69 39.26
N TRP A 47 -1.79 -3.86 39.32
CA TRP A 47 -1.76 -2.49 39.84
C TRP A 47 -2.81 -2.35 40.96
N PRO A 48 -2.54 -1.51 41.98
CA PRO A 48 -3.53 -1.21 43.01
C PRO A 48 -4.72 -0.45 42.41
N SER A 49 -5.93 -0.79 42.87
CA SER A 49 -7.17 -0.10 42.48
C SER A 49 -8.20 -0.15 43.61
N PRO A 50 -9.28 0.65 43.55
CA PRO A 50 -10.39 0.56 44.51
C PRO A 50 -11.06 -0.82 44.60
N TRP A 51 -10.89 -1.67 43.59
CA TRP A 51 -11.44 -3.03 43.53
C TRP A 51 -10.40 -4.12 43.87
N GLY A 52 -9.26 -3.71 44.42
CA GLY A 52 -8.13 -4.59 44.71
C GLY A 52 -7.11 -4.67 43.57
N PRO A 53 -6.01 -5.43 43.76
CA PRO A 53 -4.95 -5.57 42.77
C PRO A 53 -5.47 -6.26 41.50
N GLY A 54 -5.19 -5.67 40.34
CA GLY A 54 -5.64 -6.21 39.07
C GLY A 54 -5.06 -5.50 37.87
N ARG A 55 -5.69 -5.66 36.72
CA ARG A 55 -5.26 -5.08 35.45
C ARG A 55 -6.47 -4.65 34.62
N PRO A 56 -6.30 -3.70 33.69
CA PRO A 56 -7.38 -3.28 32.81
C PRO A 56 -7.92 -4.44 31.96
N GLY A 57 -9.20 -4.36 31.64
CA GLY A 57 -9.79 -5.16 30.58
C GLY A 57 -9.36 -4.63 29.20
N TRP A 58 -9.35 -5.51 28.20
CA TRP A 58 -8.85 -5.19 26.86
C TRP A 58 -9.46 -3.92 26.24
N HIS A 59 -10.75 -3.67 26.46
CA HIS A 59 -11.47 -2.54 25.84
C HIS A 59 -11.24 -1.19 26.57
N ILE A 60 -11.11 -1.20 27.90
CA ILE A 60 -11.09 0.04 28.69
C ILE A 60 -9.82 0.87 28.45
N GLU A 61 -8.74 0.21 28.05
CA GLU A 61 -7.46 0.85 27.76
C GLU A 61 -7.61 1.91 26.66
N CYS A 62 -8.19 1.52 25.53
CA CYS A 62 -8.38 2.40 24.38
C CYS A 62 -9.32 3.57 24.69
N SER A 63 -10.47 3.31 25.35
CA SER A 63 -11.41 4.37 25.74
C SER A 63 -10.78 5.38 26.71
N ALA A 64 -10.07 4.90 27.74
CA ALA A 64 -9.43 5.78 28.72
C ALA A 64 -8.31 6.62 28.11
N MET A 65 -7.47 6.03 27.25
CA MET A 65 -6.38 6.74 26.58
C MET A 65 -6.89 7.74 25.54
N ALA A 66 -7.86 7.35 24.72
CA ALA A 66 -8.48 8.23 23.72
C ALA A 66 -9.08 9.46 24.41
N LYS A 67 -9.87 9.26 25.47
CA LYS A 67 -10.43 10.36 26.27
C LYS A 67 -9.36 11.28 26.83
N LYS A 68 -8.28 10.71 27.38
CA LYS A 68 -7.21 11.49 28.03
C LYS A 68 -6.44 12.35 27.03
N ILE A 69 -6.19 11.84 25.82
CA ILE A 69 -5.31 12.47 24.83
C ILE A 69 -6.10 13.37 23.86
N LEU A 70 -7.25 12.89 23.39
CA LEU A 70 -8.01 13.50 22.31
C LEU A 70 -9.31 14.18 22.79
N GLY A 71 -9.76 13.88 24.01
CA GLY A 71 -10.97 14.43 24.62
C GLY A 71 -12.18 13.50 24.49
N ASP A 72 -13.35 14.01 24.86
CA ASP A 72 -14.57 13.21 24.99
C ASP A 72 -15.15 12.72 23.65
N SER A 73 -14.79 13.40 22.56
CA SER A 73 -15.25 13.10 21.21
C SER A 73 -14.09 13.27 20.23
N ILE A 74 -13.97 12.34 19.29
CA ILE A 74 -12.92 12.31 18.26
C ILE A 74 -13.52 12.33 16.86
N ASP A 75 -12.74 12.79 15.88
CA ASP A 75 -13.21 12.85 14.49
C ASP A 75 -13.21 11.48 13.83
N ILE A 76 -12.08 10.76 13.87
CA ILE A 76 -11.90 9.48 13.19
C ILE A 76 -11.35 8.44 14.17
N HIS A 77 -11.98 7.27 14.22
CA HIS A 77 -11.48 6.09 14.94
C HIS A 77 -11.31 4.91 13.98
N GLY A 78 -10.13 4.33 13.93
CA GLY A 78 -9.76 3.30 12.94
C GLY A 78 -9.37 1.96 13.56
N GLY A 79 -9.50 0.87 12.79
CA GLY A 79 -8.98 -0.45 13.18
C GLY A 79 -9.29 -1.54 12.16
N GLY A 80 -8.85 -2.77 12.44
CA GLY A 80 -9.23 -3.93 11.63
C GLY A 80 -10.74 -4.20 11.70
N LEU A 81 -11.32 -4.76 10.64
CA LEU A 81 -12.75 -5.13 10.61
C LEU A 81 -13.16 -6.07 11.76
N ASP A 82 -12.23 -6.90 12.25
CA ASP A 82 -12.46 -7.77 13.40
C ASP A 82 -12.51 -7.04 14.74
N LEU A 83 -11.98 -5.81 14.82
CA LEU A 83 -12.11 -4.96 16.01
C LEU A 83 -13.48 -4.30 16.12
N MET A 84 -14.26 -4.18 15.03
CA MET A 84 -15.60 -3.59 15.06
C MET A 84 -16.47 -4.21 16.17
N PHE A 85 -16.40 -5.53 16.34
CA PHE A 85 -17.07 -6.22 17.44
C PHE A 85 -16.18 -7.37 17.94
N PRO A 86 -15.99 -7.51 19.27
CA PRO A 86 -16.62 -6.71 20.32
C PRO A 86 -15.84 -5.42 20.68
N HIS A 87 -14.64 -5.21 20.13
CA HIS A 87 -13.70 -4.23 20.69
C HIS A 87 -14.21 -2.78 20.60
N HIS A 88 -14.44 -2.27 19.40
CA HIS A 88 -14.89 -0.90 19.17
C HIS A 88 -16.32 -0.65 19.67
N GLU A 89 -17.21 -1.66 19.60
CA GLU A 89 -18.54 -1.58 20.22
C GLU A 89 -18.44 -1.36 21.73
N ASN A 90 -17.52 -2.06 22.40
CA ASN A 90 -17.29 -1.88 23.84
C ASN A 90 -16.65 -0.53 24.16
N GLU A 91 -15.75 -0.03 23.31
CA GLU A 91 -15.17 1.31 23.49
C GLU A 91 -16.21 2.42 23.36
N LEU A 92 -17.08 2.31 22.36
CA LEU A 92 -18.22 3.19 22.16
C LEU A 92 -19.11 3.18 23.39
N ALA A 93 -19.54 2.00 23.84
CA ALA A 93 -20.40 1.86 25.02
C ALA A 93 -19.76 2.46 26.29
N GLN A 94 -18.47 2.20 26.53
CA GLN A 94 -17.72 2.75 27.66
C GLN A 94 -17.64 4.28 27.59
N SER A 95 -17.26 4.82 26.44
CA SER A 95 -16.99 6.25 26.26
C SER A 95 -18.27 7.08 26.30
N GLU A 96 -19.32 6.64 25.62
CA GLU A 96 -20.60 7.35 25.58
C GLU A 96 -21.37 7.21 26.88
N SER A 97 -21.35 6.04 27.53
CA SER A 97 -21.94 5.89 28.88
C SER A 97 -21.22 6.75 29.93
N CYS A 98 -19.91 6.96 29.77
CA CYS A 98 -19.12 7.78 30.70
C CYS A 98 -19.35 9.29 30.50
N THR A 99 -19.59 9.74 29.27
CA THR A 99 -19.56 11.16 28.91
C THR A 99 -20.90 11.74 28.48
N GLY A 100 -21.84 10.91 28.03
CA GLY A 100 -23.09 11.31 27.40
C GLY A 100 -22.92 11.99 26.03
N LYS A 101 -21.74 11.90 25.41
CA LYS A 101 -21.42 12.51 24.11
C LYS A 101 -21.09 11.44 23.08
N PRO A 102 -21.30 11.70 21.77
CA PRO A 102 -20.82 10.82 20.72
C PRO A 102 -19.30 10.61 20.81
N PHE A 103 -18.84 9.36 20.80
CA PHE A 103 -17.41 9.06 20.94
C PHE A 103 -16.64 9.40 19.66
N ALA A 104 -17.03 8.86 18.51
CA ALA A 104 -16.35 9.11 17.22
C ALA A 104 -17.35 9.49 16.13
N ARG A 105 -17.00 10.47 15.28
CA ARG A 105 -17.84 10.89 14.13
C ARG A 105 -17.76 9.92 12.96
N TYR A 106 -16.55 9.44 12.67
CA TYR A 106 -16.29 8.49 11.59
C TYR A 106 -15.56 7.26 12.13
N TRP A 107 -16.08 6.08 11.78
CA TRP A 107 -15.45 4.80 12.07
C TRP A 107 -14.88 4.22 10.78
N MET A 108 -13.59 3.89 10.78
CA MET A 108 -12.90 3.38 9.61
C MET A 108 -12.34 1.98 9.88
N HIS A 109 -12.90 0.97 9.20
CA HIS A 109 -12.47 -0.41 9.36
C HIS A 109 -11.81 -0.93 8.07
N ASN A 110 -10.57 -1.40 8.17
CA ASN A 110 -9.88 -2.00 7.02
C ASN A 110 -10.29 -3.47 6.83
N GLY A 111 -10.38 -3.88 5.56
CA GLY A 111 -10.62 -5.25 5.15
C GLY A 111 -9.51 -6.20 5.61
N LEU A 112 -9.83 -7.49 5.64
CA LEU A 112 -8.94 -8.52 6.16
C LEU A 112 -8.07 -9.12 5.05
N MET A 113 -6.85 -9.50 5.40
CA MET A 113 -5.99 -10.29 4.52
C MET A 113 -6.46 -11.74 4.47
N GLN A 114 -6.47 -12.33 3.28
CA GLN A 114 -6.87 -13.72 3.04
C GLN A 114 -5.74 -14.47 2.35
N ALA A 115 -5.53 -15.74 2.71
CA ALA A 115 -4.59 -16.58 1.99
C ALA A 115 -5.17 -16.95 0.62
N SER A 116 -4.37 -16.84 -0.44
CA SER A 116 -4.79 -17.24 -1.79
C SER A 116 -5.32 -18.67 -1.83
N GLY A 117 -6.55 -18.86 -2.31
CA GLY A 117 -7.21 -20.18 -2.42
C GLY A 117 -8.50 -20.33 -1.60
N ALA A 118 -8.89 -19.33 -0.81
CA ALA A 118 -10.24 -19.27 -0.25
C ALA A 118 -11.27 -19.05 -1.39
N PRO A 119 -12.41 -19.75 -1.40
CA PRO A 119 -13.40 -19.63 -2.47
C PRO A 119 -14.06 -18.23 -2.44
N GLY A 120 -13.70 -17.41 -3.43
CA GLY A 120 -14.31 -16.11 -3.70
C GLY A 120 -13.74 -15.54 -5.01
N LYS A 121 -14.60 -15.03 -5.89
CA LYS A 121 -14.13 -14.29 -7.07
C LYS A 121 -13.47 -13.00 -6.59
N VAL A 122 -12.14 -12.92 -6.68
CA VAL A 122 -11.40 -11.71 -6.31
C VAL A 122 -10.90 -11.03 -7.58
N GLY A 123 -11.66 -10.01 -7.98
CA GLY A 123 -11.37 -9.15 -9.12
C GLY A 123 -12.52 -8.22 -9.46
N GLY A 124 -12.35 -6.92 -9.18
CA GLY A 124 -12.94 -5.86 -9.99
C GLY A 124 -14.42 -5.51 -9.81
N GLY A 125 -15.03 -5.79 -8.66
CA GLY A 125 -16.35 -5.26 -8.31
C GLY A 125 -16.22 -3.99 -7.46
N HIS A 126 -15.94 -2.84 -8.07
CA HIS A 126 -16.27 -1.57 -7.42
C HIS A 126 -17.78 -1.37 -7.54
N ASP A 127 -18.51 -1.55 -6.45
CA ASP A 127 -19.82 -0.90 -6.34
C ASP A 127 -19.52 0.60 -6.17
N LYS A 128 -19.56 1.32 -7.31
CA LYS A 128 -19.35 2.77 -7.44
C LYS A 128 -20.37 3.63 -6.66
N LEU A 129 -21.29 2.98 -5.96
CA LEU A 129 -22.36 3.58 -5.21
C LEU A 129 -22.51 2.70 -3.96
N GLY A 130 -22.41 3.29 -2.77
CA GLY A 130 -22.77 2.66 -1.50
C GLY A 130 -24.26 2.28 -1.38
N ASP A 131 -24.96 2.08 -2.51
CA ASP A 131 -26.42 1.95 -2.62
C ASP A 131 -26.93 0.53 -2.40
N LYS A 132 -26.04 -0.44 -2.28
CA LYS A 132 -26.37 -1.71 -1.65
C LYS A 132 -25.47 -1.81 -0.45
N GLN A 133 -25.97 -1.43 0.72
CA GLN A 133 -25.42 -1.96 1.96
C GLN A 133 -25.60 -3.48 1.85
N PRO A 134 -24.56 -4.27 1.55
CA PRO A 134 -24.68 -5.68 1.85
C PRO A 134 -24.91 -5.76 3.35
N ASP A 135 -25.59 -6.80 3.83
CA ASP A 135 -25.64 -7.08 5.25
C ASP A 135 -24.21 -7.02 5.82
N LEU A 136 -23.90 -5.94 6.54
CA LEU A 136 -22.55 -5.58 6.96
C LEU A 136 -21.99 -6.70 7.85
N ALA A 137 -22.87 -7.33 8.63
CA ALA A 137 -22.54 -8.47 9.46
C ALA A 137 -22.19 -9.69 8.60
N ALA A 138 -22.95 -10.00 7.55
CA ALA A 138 -22.67 -11.11 6.64
C ALA A 138 -21.38 -10.91 5.84
N ALA A 139 -21.13 -9.69 5.32
CA ALA A 139 -19.91 -9.36 4.60
C ALA A 139 -18.67 -9.47 5.51
N LYS A 140 -18.79 -9.03 6.77
CA LYS A 140 -17.76 -9.20 7.80
C LYS A 140 -17.50 -10.67 8.10
N GLU A 141 -18.53 -11.47 8.36
CA GLU A 141 -18.39 -12.89 8.70
C GLU A 141 -17.66 -13.67 7.60
N ALA A 142 -17.97 -13.36 6.33
CA ALA A 142 -17.27 -13.94 5.18
C ALA A 142 -15.77 -13.61 5.16
N GLN A 143 -15.38 -12.38 5.52
CA GLN A 143 -13.97 -12.00 5.60
C GLN A 143 -13.27 -12.63 6.80
N GLU A 144 -13.92 -12.66 7.98
CA GLU A 144 -13.36 -13.24 9.20
C GLU A 144 -13.10 -14.74 9.08
N ALA A 145 -13.99 -15.47 8.38
CA ALA A 145 -13.83 -16.91 8.16
C ALA A 145 -12.54 -17.26 7.40
N ASN A 146 -12.14 -16.41 6.46
CA ASN A 146 -11.01 -16.64 5.54
C ASN A 146 -9.75 -15.84 5.91
N LYS A 147 -9.73 -15.18 7.07
CA LYS A 147 -8.62 -14.30 7.46
C LYS A 147 -7.33 -15.05 7.73
N LEU A 148 -6.21 -14.44 7.33
CA LEU A 148 -4.88 -14.78 7.81
C LEU A 148 -4.76 -14.39 9.28
N ALA A 149 -4.53 -15.38 10.14
CA ALA A 149 -4.30 -15.18 11.57
C ALA A 149 -3.01 -15.91 11.99
N GLY A 150 -2.32 -15.38 13.00
CA GLY A 150 -1.05 -15.95 13.49
C GLY A 150 -1.13 -17.42 13.88
N SER A 151 -2.32 -17.93 14.22
CA SER A 151 -2.56 -19.35 14.52
C SER A 151 -2.69 -20.26 13.29
N LYS A 152 -2.66 -19.72 12.07
CA LYS A 152 -2.86 -20.45 10.79
C LYS A 152 -1.72 -20.25 9.78
N GLY A 153 -0.53 -19.86 10.23
CA GLY A 153 0.68 -19.83 9.38
C GLY A 153 0.99 -18.50 8.68
N ALA A 154 0.54 -17.37 9.22
CA ALA A 154 0.95 -16.05 8.73
C ALA A 154 2.46 -15.84 8.94
N ALA A 155 3.20 -15.59 7.86
CA ALA A 155 4.61 -15.21 7.94
C ALA A 155 4.75 -13.87 8.66
N SER A 156 5.78 -13.74 9.49
CA SER A 156 6.13 -12.46 10.12
C SER A 156 6.57 -11.43 9.07
N VAL A 157 6.40 -10.14 9.38
CA VAL A 157 6.91 -9.05 8.53
C VAL A 157 8.41 -9.22 8.23
N LYS A 158 9.18 -9.73 9.20
CA LYS A 158 10.62 -10.00 9.04
C LYS A 158 10.89 -11.07 7.97
N GLU A 159 10.09 -12.13 7.94
CA GLU A 159 10.23 -13.19 6.92
C GLU A 159 9.79 -12.70 5.55
N LEU A 160 8.78 -11.82 5.49
CA LEU A 160 8.35 -11.21 4.23
C LEU A 160 9.43 -10.28 3.66
N PHE A 161 10.04 -9.44 4.49
CA PHE A 161 11.12 -8.54 4.07
C PHE A 161 12.41 -9.27 3.68
N ALA A 162 12.57 -10.52 4.09
CA ALA A 162 13.66 -11.37 3.62
C ALA A 162 13.46 -11.87 2.18
N LYS A 163 12.21 -11.89 1.69
CA LYS A 163 11.85 -12.40 0.35
C LYS A 163 11.50 -11.30 -0.64
N HIS A 164 10.81 -10.27 -0.16
CA HIS A 164 10.26 -9.19 -0.97
C HIS A 164 10.75 -7.84 -0.44
N ASP A 165 11.00 -6.94 -1.38
CA ASP A 165 11.34 -5.57 -1.05
C ASP A 165 10.17 -4.88 -0.30
N PRO A 166 10.44 -4.11 0.78
CA PRO A 166 9.39 -3.45 1.57
C PRO A 166 8.51 -2.50 0.76
N GLU A 167 9.06 -1.78 -0.22
CA GLU A 167 8.28 -0.89 -1.10
C GLU A 167 7.35 -1.70 -2.00
N THR A 168 7.79 -2.87 -2.47
CA THR A 168 6.94 -3.80 -3.23
C THR A 168 5.74 -4.28 -2.42
N ILE A 169 5.95 -4.65 -1.16
CA ILE A 169 4.85 -5.04 -0.25
C ILE A 169 3.90 -3.86 -0.04
N ARG A 170 4.45 -2.66 0.23
CA ARG A 170 3.63 -1.45 0.42
C ARG A 170 2.76 -1.16 -0.81
N PHE A 171 3.35 -1.20 -2.00
CA PHE A 171 2.62 -0.94 -3.24
C PHE A 171 1.54 -2.00 -3.50
N PHE A 172 1.83 -3.27 -3.18
CA PHE A 172 0.86 -4.36 -3.27
C PHE A 172 -0.37 -4.10 -2.38
N LEU A 173 -0.17 -3.62 -1.15
CA LEU A 173 -1.28 -3.27 -0.25
C LEU A 173 -2.10 -2.09 -0.77
N LEU A 174 -1.45 -1.07 -1.33
CA LEU A 174 -2.09 0.14 -1.84
C LEU A 174 -2.89 -0.12 -3.13
N ALA A 175 -2.58 -1.17 -3.88
CA ALA A 175 -3.28 -1.52 -5.11
C ALA A 175 -4.74 -1.96 -4.88
N THR A 176 -5.11 -2.28 -3.64
CA THR A 176 -6.47 -2.68 -3.26
C THR A 176 -7.07 -1.64 -2.30
N HIS A 177 -8.35 -1.32 -2.47
CA HIS A 177 -9.06 -0.41 -1.57
C HIS A 177 -8.99 -0.90 -0.12
N TYR A 178 -8.76 0.00 0.85
CA TYR A 178 -8.48 -0.40 2.24
C TYR A 178 -9.61 -1.20 2.91
N ARG A 179 -10.86 -1.01 2.46
CA ARG A 179 -12.06 -1.74 2.93
C ARG A 179 -12.26 -3.13 2.29
N SER A 180 -11.54 -3.41 1.22
CA SER A 180 -11.67 -4.67 0.48
C SER A 180 -10.76 -5.75 1.06
N PRO A 181 -11.14 -7.05 0.97
CA PRO A 181 -10.24 -8.12 1.34
C PRO A 181 -9.02 -8.13 0.41
N ILE A 182 -7.85 -8.45 0.97
CA ILE A 182 -6.59 -8.52 0.23
C ILE A 182 -6.17 -9.99 0.11
N ASP A 183 -6.13 -10.49 -1.12
CA ASP A 183 -5.57 -11.80 -1.45
C ASP A 183 -4.05 -11.77 -1.33
N PHE A 184 -3.53 -12.28 -0.23
CA PHE A 184 -2.10 -12.30 0.04
C PHE A 184 -1.46 -13.58 -0.50
N SER A 185 -0.46 -13.41 -1.39
CA SER A 185 0.39 -14.52 -1.85
C SER A 185 1.76 -14.00 -2.31
N ASP A 186 2.79 -14.86 -2.22
CA ASP A 186 4.15 -14.54 -2.67
C ASP A 186 4.15 -14.22 -4.18
N GLU A 187 3.30 -14.86 -4.98
CA GLU A 187 3.16 -14.66 -6.42
C GLU A 187 2.61 -13.26 -6.75
N ARG A 188 1.54 -12.82 -6.08
CA ARG A 188 0.94 -11.50 -6.31
C ARG A 188 1.88 -10.36 -5.90
N ILE A 189 2.65 -10.55 -4.82
CA ILE A 189 3.69 -9.58 -4.42
C ILE A 189 4.79 -9.53 -5.49
N ALA A 190 5.24 -10.68 -6.00
CA ALA A 190 6.24 -10.74 -7.06
C ALA A 190 5.75 -10.10 -8.38
N GLU A 191 4.48 -10.28 -8.76
CA GLU A 191 3.86 -9.59 -9.90
C GLU A 191 3.85 -8.08 -9.72
N THR A 192 3.54 -7.61 -8.51
CA THR A 192 3.63 -6.19 -8.16
C THR A 192 5.06 -5.68 -8.36
N GLY A 193 6.06 -6.42 -7.87
CA GLY A 193 7.47 -6.09 -8.06
C GLY A 193 7.86 -5.91 -9.52
N LYS A 194 7.43 -6.83 -10.40
CA LYS A 194 7.65 -6.70 -11.87
C LYS A 194 7.04 -5.43 -12.44
N SER A 195 5.87 -5.03 -11.96
CA SER A 195 5.20 -3.81 -12.43
C SER A 195 5.95 -2.52 -12.05
N LEU A 196 6.61 -2.54 -10.88
CA LEU A 196 7.41 -1.43 -10.36
C LEU A 196 8.70 -1.18 -11.15
N GLU A 197 9.26 -2.22 -11.78
CA GLU A 197 10.44 -2.08 -12.65
C GLU A 197 10.25 -1.05 -13.77
N GLY A 198 9.02 -0.85 -14.25
CA GLY A 198 8.73 0.21 -15.22
C GLY A 198 8.94 1.62 -14.66
N PHE A 199 8.67 1.85 -13.37
CA PHE A 199 8.90 3.15 -12.73
C PHE A 199 10.39 3.40 -12.53
N TYR A 200 11.15 2.42 -12.04
CA TYR A 200 12.60 2.59 -11.85
C TYR A 200 13.32 2.87 -13.18
N ARG A 201 12.89 2.22 -14.28
CA ARG A 201 13.41 2.52 -15.63
C ARG A 201 13.10 3.95 -16.07
N LEU A 202 11.90 4.46 -15.76
CA LEU A 202 11.55 5.86 -16.02
C LEU A 202 12.45 6.80 -15.22
N PHE A 203 12.70 6.51 -13.93
CA PHE A 203 13.54 7.34 -13.07
C PHE A 203 14.99 7.43 -13.56
N GLU A 204 15.57 6.31 -13.98
CA GLU A 204 16.92 6.31 -14.55
C GLU A 204 16.95 7.00 -15.92
N THR A 205 15.87 6.91 -16.70
CA THR A 205 15.75 7.64 -17.98
C THR A 205 15.69 9.14 -17.76
N TYR A 206 14.92 9.57 -16.76
CA TYR A 206 14.91 10.96 -16.33
C TYR A 206 16.28 11.43 -15.84
N GLU A 207 16.96 10.63 -15.02
CA GLU A 207 18.30 10.97 -14.52
C GLU A 207 19.31 11.14 -15.64
N ARG A 208 19.28 10.27 -16.66
CA ARG A 208 20.13 10.43 -17.87
C ARG A 208 19.76 11.67 -18.69
N ALA A 209 18.47 11.95 -18.86
CA ALA A 209 17.98 13.05 -19.69
C ALA A 209 18.20 14.44 -19.03
N ALA A 210 17.95 14.54 -17.73
CA ALA A 210 17.95 15.80 -16.99
C ALA A 210 19.18 16.00 -16.09
N GLY A 211 20.00 14.97 -15.89
CA GLY A 211 21.14 15.01 -14.97
C GLY A 211 20.73 15.11 -13.48
N GLN A 212 19.46 14.82 -13.17
CA GLN A 212 18.90 14.91 -11.82
C GLN A 212 18.19 13.63 -11.43
N SER A 213 18.53 13.07 -10.28
CA SER A 213 17.86 11.88 -9.75
C SER A 213 16.42 12.21 -9.31
N PHE A 214 15.47 11.33 -9.66
CA PHE A 214 14.09 11.42 -9.21
C PHE A 214 13.96 11.45 -7.68
N TYR A 215 14.79 10.68 -6.98
CA TYR A 215 14.76 10.58 -5.52
C TYR A 215 15.15 11.90 -4.83
N ASN A 216 15.89 12.77 -5.53
CA ASN A 216 16.30 14.09 -5.04
C ASN A 216 15.29 15.21 -5.39
N LEU A 217 14.21 14.88 -6.10
CA LEU A 217 13.15 15.85 -6.38
C LEU A 217 12.43 16.20 -5.07
N LYS A 218 12.27 17.50 -4.84
CA LYS A 218 11.36 17.99 -3.81
C LYS A 218 9.93 17.77 -4.26
N PHE A 219 9.05 17.47 -3.32
CA PHE A 219 7.62 17.37 -3.56
C PHE A 219 6.85 18.32 -2.65
N ALA A 220 5.70 18.75 -3.13
CA ALA A 220 4.78 19.58 -2.39
C ALA A 220 4.16 18.81 -1.23
N THR A 221 4.05 19.42 -0.05
CA THR A 221 3.30 18.87 1.08
C THR A 221 1.94 19.54 1.25
N SER A 222 1.64 20.54 0.41
CA SER A 222 0.36 21.23 0.36
C SER A 222 -0.03 21.56 -1.09
N ARG A 223 -1.34 21.67 -1.36
CA ARG A 223 -1.87 21.94 -2.71
C ARG A 223 -1.37 23.26 -3.31
N GLY A 224 -1.03 24.25 -2.47
CA GLY A 224 -0.50 25.54 -2.92
C GLY A 224 0.94 25.48 -3.43
N GLU A 225 1.65 24.39 -3.16
CA GLU A 225 3.05 24.17 -3.54
C GLU A 225 3.19 23.17 -4.71
N SER A 226 2.08 22.60 -5.18
CA SER A 226 2.08 21.63 -6.28
C SER A 226 2.69 22.24 -7.55
N PRO A 227 3.43 21.47 -8.39
CA PRO A 227 4.05 21.98 -9.60
C PRO A 227 3.05 22.70 -10.51
N ALA A 228 3.45 23.86 -11.03
CA ALA A 228 2.69 24.54 -12.07
C ALA A 228 2.69 23.69 -13.35
N LEU A 229 1.50 23.29 -13.82
CA LEU A 229 1.31 22.53 -15.05
C LEU A 229 0.80 23.48 -16.15
N SER A 230 1.65 24.44 -16.52
CA SER A 230 1.32 25.48 -17.49
C SER A 230 2.53 25.81 -18.34
N GLY A 231 2.30 26.18 -19.60
CA GLY A 231 3.35 26.53 -20.56
C GLY A 231 3.34 25.62 -21.78
N GLU A 232 4.48 25.49 -22.44
CA GLU A 232 4.62 24.69 -23.65
C GLU A 232 5.39 23.37 -23.39
N PRO A 233 4.94 22.22 -23.95
CA PRO A 233 3.75 22.06 -24.78
C PRO A 233 2.44 22.01 -23.97
N ALA A 234 1.48 22.87 -24.33
CA ALA A 234 0.23 23.02 -23.57
C ALA A 234 -0.59 21.71 -23.46
N VAL A 235 -0.59 20.89 -24.51
CA VAL A 235 -1.31 19.60 -24.55
C VAL A 235 -0.77 18.64 -23.49
N PHE A 236 0.56 18.57 -23.33
CA PHE A 236 1.18 17.70 -22.34
C PHE A 236 0.84 18.15 -20.92
N PHE A 237 0.87 19.46 -20.65
CA PHE A 237 0.49 19.99 -19.35
C PHE A 237 -0.99 19.77 -19.01
N ALA A 238 -1.88 19.92 -20.00
CA ALA A 238 -3.31 19.63 -19.82
C ALA A 238 -3.54 18.14 -19.49
N GLU A 239 -2.78 17.23 -20.12
CA GLU A 239 -2.85 15.79 -19.81
C GLU A 239 -2.36 15.49 -18.40
N LEU A 240 -1.26 16.11 -17.96
CA LEU A 240 -0.75 15.97 -16.59
C LEU A 240 -1.75 16.50 -15.55
N ASP A 241 -2.40 17.63 -15.82
CA ASP A 241 -3.38 18.21 -14.92
C ASP A 241 -4.65 17.35 -14.82
N ALA A 242 -5.12 16.79 -15.93
CA ALA A 242 -6.21 15.82 -15.93
C ALA A 242 -5.87 14.56 -15.12
N LEU A 243 -4.62 14.08 -15.20
CA LEU A 243 -4.14 12.96 -14.38
C LEU A 243 -4.07 13.34 -12.90
N ARG A 244 -3.57 14.53 -12.56
CA ARG A 244 -3.59 15.05 -11.18
C ARG A 244 -5.02 15.07 -10.64
N GLN A 245 -5.98 15.62 -11.38
CA GLN A 245 -7.37 15.69 -10.92
C GLN A 245 -7.96 14.29 -10.72
N ARG A 246 -7.74 13.36 -11.66
CA ARG A 246 -8.18 11.96 -11.51
C ARG A 246 -7.59 11.27 -10.29
N TYR A 247 -6.33 11.55 -9.95
CA TYR A 247 -5.70 11.03 -8.73
C TYR A 247 -6.39 11.59 -7.48
N LEU A 248 -6.62 12.91 -7.46
CA LEU A 248 -7.26 13.58 -6.34
C LEU A 248 -8.70 13.11 -6.15
N ASP A 249 -9.46 12.97 -7.23
CA ASP A 249 -10.82 12.42 -7.21
C ASP A 249 -10.84 11.00 -6.65
N ALA A 250 -9.86 10.16 -6.99
CA ALA A 250 -9.74 8.83 -6.42
C ALA A 250 -9.39 8.87 -4.92
N MET A 251 -8.51 9.77 -4.48
CA MET A 251 -8.17 9.88 -3.06
C MET A 251 -9.31 10.49 -2.21
N ASP A 252 -10.08 11.41 -2.78
CA ASP A 252 -11.25 12.03 -2.14
C ASP A 252 -12.45 11.04 -2.10
N ASP A 253 -12.48 10.04 -2.99
CA ASP A 253 -13.39 8.88 -2.95
C ASP A 253 -12.88 7.82 -1.97
N ASP A 254 -13.12 8.05 -0.67
CA ASP A 254 -12.84 7.10 0.43
C ASP A 254 -11.42 6.50 0.42
N PHE A 255 -10.41 7.31 0.10
CA PHE A 255 -9.02 6.87 0.01
C PHE A 255 -8.84 5.70 -0.98
N ASN A 256 -9.43 5.78 -2.18
CA ASN A 256 -9.28 4.77 -3.23
C ASN A 256 -7.86 4.74 -3.83
N THR A 257 -6.93 4.18 -3.06
CA THR A 257 -5.52 4.02 -3.42
C THR A 257 -5.34 3.12 -4.63
N GLY A 258 -6.25 2.16 -4.88
CA GLY A 258 -6.22 1.33 -6.08
C GLY A 258 -6.42 2.16 -7.36
N GLY A 259 -7.39 3.09 -7.33
CA GLY A 259 -7.59 4.07 -8.39
C GLY A 259 -6.39 5.01 -8.55
N ALA A 260 -5.86 5.52 -7.44
CA ALA A 260 -4.69 6.40 -7.41
C ALA A 260 -3.42 5.71 -7.97
N VAL A 261 -3.18 4.44 -7.64
CA VAL A 261 -2.12 3.60 -8.20
C VAL A 261 -2.28 3.46 -9.71
N GLY A 262 -3.51 3.24 -10.20
CA GLY A 262 -3.80 3.22 -11.63
C GLY A 262 -3.37 4.51 -12.34
N VAL A 263 -3.63 5.66 -11.72
CA VAL A 263 -3.19 6.98 -12.25
C VAL A 263 -1.67 7.12 -12.26
N LEU A 264 -0.93 6.56 -11.29
CA LEU A 264 0.54 6.56 -11.35
C LEU A 264 1.07 5.79 -12.57
N PHE A 265 0.43 4.67 -12.95
CA PHE A 265 0.80 3.93 -14.17
C PHE A 265 0.47 4.73 -15.44
N ASP A 266 -0.66 5.43 -15.47
CA ASP A 266 -1.02 6.34 -16.57
C ASP A 266 0.02 7.46 -16.70
N LEU A 267 0.40 8.12 -15.59
CA LEU A 267 1.46 9.13 -15.56
C LEU A 267 2.78 8.59 -16.09
N ARG A 268 3.19 7.39 -15.65
CA ARG A 268 4.40 6.74 -16.15
C ARG A 268 4.33 6.54 -17.67
N LYS A 269 3.17 6.15 -18.21
CA LYS A 269 2.97 5.97 -19.65
C LYS A 269 3.07 7.30 -20.40
N THR A 270 2.38 8.34 -19.94
CA THR A 270 2.42 9.68 -20.52
C THR A 270 3.84 10.26 -20.51
N LEU A 271 4.58 10.11 -19.41
CA LEU A 271 5.97 10.57 -19.30
C LEU A 271 6.92 9.82 -20.25
N ASN A 272 6.79 8.48 -20.35
CA ASN A 272 7.60 7.72 -21.30
C ASN A 272 7.30 8.08 -22.77
N ALA A 273 6.03 8.28 -23.11
CA ALA A 273 5.62 8.73 -24.45
C ALA A 273 6.25 10.09 -24.77
N PHE A 274 6.17 11.04 -23.83
CA PHE A 274 6.76 12.37 -23.98
C PHE A 274 8.28 12.33 -24.19
N ILE A 275 9.00 11.49 -23.43
CA ILE A 275 10.44 11.29 -23.62
C ILE A 275 10.74 10.74 -25.02
N GLY A 276 9.98 9.75 -25.48
CA GLY A 276 10.16 9.12 -26.78
C GLY A 276 9.88 10.05 -27.96
N ASP A 277 8.72 10.71 -27.94
CA ASP A 277 8.26 11.61 -29.01
C ASP A 277 9.20 12.81 -29.21
N HIS A 278 9.82 13.27 -28.12
CA HIS A 278 10.77 14.39 -28.14
C HIS A 278 12.24 13.97 -28.07
N LYS A 279 12.55 12.67 -28.09
CA LYS A 279 13.91 12.10 -28.05
C LYS A 279 14.77 12.68 -26.92
N LEU A 280 14.18 12.83 -25.74
CA LEU A 280 14.80 13.52 -24.60
C LEU A 280 15.91 12.71 -23.92
N ASP A 281 16.09 11.44 -24.24
CA ASP A 281 17.18 10.62 -23.70
C ASP A 281 18.52 10.80 -24.44
N THR A 282 18.61 11.79 -25.33
CA THR A 282 19.78 12.07 -26.16
C THR A 282 20.49 13.37 -25.75
N ALA A 283 21.78 13.48 -26.06
CA ALA A 283 22.60 14.65 -25.71
C ALA A 283 22.14 15.98 -26.33
N ALA A 284 21.22 15.95 -27.31
CA ALA A 284 20.68 17.10 -28.02
C ALA A 284 19.25 17.49 -27.57
N ALA A 285 18.82 17.04 -26.40
CA ALA A 285 17.46 17.26 -25.90
C ALA A 285 17.11 18.77 -25.77
N ASP A 286 15.92 19.13 -26.22
CA ASP A 286 15.39 20.49 -26.12
C ASP A 286 15.18 20.88 -24.64
N LYS A 287 15.84 21.96 -24.21
CA LYS A 287 15.77 22.47 -22.83
C LYS A 287 14.36 22.81 -22.37
N SER A 288 13.51 23.35 -23.24
CA SER A 288 12.11 23.64 -22.90
C SER A 288 11.34 22.36 -22.64
N LYS A 289 11.57 21.30 -23.44
CA LYS A 289 10.93 20.00 -23.25
C LYS A 289 11.47 19.27 -22.04
N LEU A 290 12.76 19.38 -21.74
CA LEU A 290 13.34 18.88 -20.49
C LEU A 290 12.72 19.56 -19.26
N SER A 291 12.49 20.88 -19.32
CA SER A 291 11.80 21.57 -18.23
C SER A 291 10.35 21.11 -18.06
N ALA A 292 9.62 20.85 -19.15
CA ALA A 292 8.27 20.28 -19.08
C ALA A 292 8.30 18.85 -18.49
N LEU A 293 9.25 18.02 -18.91
CA LEU A 293 9.46 16.68 -18.34
C LEU A 293 9.75 16.76 -16.83
N ALA A 294 10.60 17.69 -16.39
CA ALA A 294 10.91 17.89 -14.98
C ALA A 294 9.67 18.25 -14.15
N ALA A 295 8.76 19.08 -14.69
CA ALA A 295 7.49 19.38 -14.04
C ALA A 295 6.59 18.13 -13.92
N GLY A 296 6.53 17.30 -14.96
CA GLY A 296 5.81 16.02 -14.93
C GLY A 296 6.41 15.00 -13.96
N MET A 297 7.74 14.94 -13.84
CA MET A 297 8.42 14.10 -12.86
C MET A 297 8.23 14.62 -11.42
N ALA A 298 8.19 15.94 -11.23
CA ALA A 298 7.84 16.53 -9.94
C ALA A 298 6.40 16.22 -9.52
N LEU A 299 5.45 16.22 -10.47
CA LEU A 299 4.08 15.76 -10.22
C LEU A 299 4.07 14.28 -9.82
N LEU A 300 4.77 13.42 -10.57
CA LEU A 300 4.86 12.00 -10.23
C LEU A 300 5.45 11.81 -8.82
N LYS A 301 6.47 12.59 -8.44
CA LYS A 301 7.06 12.57 -7.10
C LYS A 301 6.07 13.00 -6.03
N GLU A 302 5.30 14.05 -6.26
CA GLU A 302 4.25 14.50 -5.35
C GLU A 302 3.23 13.39 -5.10
N LEU A 303 2.63 12.86 -6.16
CA LEU A 303 1.56 11.86 -6.03
C LEU A 303 2.07 10.52 -5.48
N SER A 304 3.29 10.11 -5.82
CA SER A 304 3.87 8.88 -5.26
C SER A 304 4.25 9.04 -3.78
N SER A 305 4.64 10.25 -3.36
CA SER A 305 5.00 10.54 -1.97
C SER A 305 3.79 10.55 -1.03
N ILE A 306 2.60 10.93 -1.51
CA ILE A 306 1.33 10.76 -0.76
C ILE A 306 1.09 9.28 -0.44
N LEU A 307 1.40 8.39 -1.38
CA LEU A 307 1.31 6.95 -1.18
C LEU A 307 2.50 6.37 -0.40
N GLY A 308 3.51 7.17 -0.08
CA GLY A 308 4.70 6.73 0.65
C GLY A 308 5.60 5.78 -0.15
N VAL A 309 5.68 5.95 -1.48
CA VAL A 309 6.50 5.10 -2.36
C VAL A 309 7.47 5.93 -3.21
N PHE A 310 8.56 5.29 -3.63
CA PHE A 310 9.68 5.84 -4.37
C PHE A 310 10.44 6.94 -3.60
N HIS A 311 10.67 6.72 -2.31
CA HIS A 311 11.42 7.65 -1.46
C HIS A 311 12.92 7.55 -1.66
N GLU A 312 13.43 6.33 -1.71
CA GLU A 312 14.85 6.03 -1.81
C GLU A 312 15.13 5.18 -3.05
N ALA A 313 16.33 5.33 -3.60
CA ALA A 313 16.78 4.44 -4.65
C ALA A 313 16.88 3.02 -4.09
N LYS A 314 16.38 2.03 -4.83
CA LYS A 314 16.69 0.63 -4.54
C LYS A 314 18.20 0.50 -4.42
N ALA A 315 18.67 -0.02 -3.27
CA ALA A 315 20.07 -0.30 -3.08
C ALA A 315 20.52 -1.22 -4.22
N LYS A 316 21.41 -0.71 -5.08
CA LYS A 316 22.15 -1.59 -5.99
C LYS A 316 22.90 -2.54 -5.06
N ALA A 317 22.57 -3.83 -5.10
CA ALA A 317 23.33 -4.82 -4.34
C ALA A 317 24.78 -4.69 -4.80
N ALA A 318 25.61 -4.02 -4.00
CA ALA A 318 27.02 -3.86 -4.29
C ALA A 318 27.72 -5.11 -3.75
N SER A 319 27.86 -6.11 -4.61
CA SER A 319 28.79 -7.20 -4.34
C SER A 319 30.14 -6.86 -4.97
N ALA A 320 31.24 -7.26 -4.32
CA ALA A 320 32.58 -7.14 -4.90
C ALA A 320 32.73 -7.91 -6.24
N ASP A 321 31.78 -8.80 -6.55
CA ASP A 321 31.66 -9.56 -7.79
C ASP A 321 31.06 -8.72 -8.95
N ASP A 322 30.42 -7.58 -8.66
CA ASP A 322 29.76 -6.77 -9.70
C ASP A 322 30.74 -6.01 -10.58
N GLY A 323 31.95 -5.66 -10.09
CA GLY A 323 32.98 -5.06 -10.93
C GLY A 323 33.54 -6.04 -11.97
N LEU A 324 33.73 -7.30 -11.56
CA LEU A 324 34.14 -8.37 -12.49
C LEU A 324 32.99 -8.71 -13.44
N LEU A 325 31.76 -8.82 -12.94
CA LEU A 325 30.60 -9.06 -13.78
C LEU A 325 30.37 -7.91 -14.76
N ASP A 326 30.50 -6.65 -14.36
CA ASP A 326 30.41 -5.49 -15.24
C ASP A 326 31.44 -5.60 -16.37
N GLY A 327 32.69 -5.93 -16.03
CA GLY A 327 33.75 -6.16 -17.02
C GLY A 327 33.44 -7.32 -17.99
N LEU A 328 32.95 -8.44 -17.46
CA LEU A 328 32.54 -9.60 -18.27
C LEU A 328 31.35 -9.28 -19.17
N MET A 329 30.37 -8.55 -18.65
CA MET A 329 29.18 -8.16 -19.41
C MET A 329 29.52 -7.18 -20.52
N GLN A 330 30.42 -6.23 -20.28
CA GLN A 330 30.94 -5.36 -21.33
C GLN A 330 31.65 -6.15 -22.44
N LEU A 331 32.44 -7.16 -22.08
CA LEU A 331 33.08 -8.05 -23.05
C LEU A 331 32.05 -8.84 -23.87
N VAL A 332 31.03 -9.41 -23.22
CA VAL A 332 29.95 -10.17 -23.88
C VAL A 332 29.13 -9.27 -24.82
N ILE A 333 28.84 -8.04 -24.40
CA ILE A 333 28.16 -7.03 -25.22
C ILE A 333 29.01 -6.68 -26.44
N GLN A 334 30.31 -6.47 -26.27
CA GLN A 334 31.24 -6.17 -27.36
C GLN A 334 31.31 -7.33 -28.36
N ILE A 335 31.46 -8.58 -27.89
CA ILE A 335 31.44 -9.77 -28.75
C ILE A 335 30.13 -9.87 -29.54
N ARG A 336 28.99 -9.58 -28.91
CA ARG A 336 27.69 -9.56 -29.58
C ARG A 336 27.61 -8.44 -30.62
N ALA A 337 28.11 -7.24 -30.32
CA ALA A 337 28.15 -6.13 -31.26
C ALA A 337 29.01 -6.46 -32.48
N ASP A 338 30.18 -7.08 -32.27
CA ASP A 338 31.07 -7.54 -33.34
C ASP A 338 30.43 -8.66 -34.18
N ALA A 339 29.72 -9.60 -33.54
CA ALA A 339 28.95 -10.62 -34.25
C ALA A 339 27.87 -10.00 -35.16
N ARG A 340 27.12 -8.99 -34.68
CA ARG A 340 26.14 -8.26 -35.49
C ARG A 340 26.81 -7.50 -36.64
N LYS A 341 27.92 -6.81 -36.38
CA LYS A 341 28.69 -6.06 -37.38
C LYS A 341 29.20 -6.99 -38.50
N ASN A 342 29.63 -8.19 -38.13
CA ASN A 342 30.09 -9.23 -39.05
C ASN A 342 28.93 -10.05 -39.66
N LYS A 343 27.67 -9.63 -39.48
CA LYS A 343 26.46 -10.31 -39.96
C LYS A 343 26.29 -11.76 -39.45
N ASN A 344 26.97 -12.12 -38.36
CA ASN A 344 26.79 -13.38 -37.66
C ASN A 344 25.64 -13.29 -36.66
N PHE A 345 24.42 -13.17 -37.19
CA PHE A 345 23.21 -13.00 -36.38
C PHE A 345 22.93 -14.19 -35.45
N ALA A 346 23.28 -15.41 -35.88
CA ALA A 346 23.11 -16.63 -35.08
C ALA A 346 23.87 -16.56 -33.74
N VAL A 347 25.12 -16.08 -33.75
CA VAL A 347 25.91 -15.90 -32.51
C VAL A 347 25.35 -14.76 -31.67
N ALA A 348 24.94 -13.65 -32.30
CA ALA A 348 24.37 -12.52 -31.57
C ALA A 348 23.06 -12.88 -30.84
N ASP A 349 22.21 -13.71 -31.47
CA ASP A 349 20.96 -14.20 -30.90
C ASP A 349 21.22 -15.26 -29.82
N LEU A 350 22.19 -16.16 -30.03
CA LEU A 350 22.61 -17.12 -29.02
C LEU A 350 23.05 -16.43 -27.72
N ILE A 351 23.87 -15.38 -27.83
CA ILE A 351 24.32 -14.60 -26.66
C ILE A 351 23.12 -13.99 -25.94
N ARG A 352 22.20 -13.34 -26.66
CA ARG A 352 21.00 -12.73 -26.06
C ARG A 352 20.12 -13.77 -25.36
N ASN A 353 19.90 -14.92 -25.99
CA ASN A 353 19.07 -15.98 -25.43
C ASN A 353 19.70 -16.59 -24.18
N LYS A 354 21.02 -16.84 -24.19
CA LYS A 354 21.74 -17.36 -23.03
C LYS A 354 21.77 -16.37 -21.86
N LEU A 355 21.92 -15.08 -22.15
CA LEU A 355 21.79 -14.06 -21.11
C LEU A 355 20.37 -14.03 -20.53
N ASN A 356 19.33 -14.10 -21.37
CA ASN A 356 17.95 -14.17 -20.89
C ASN A 356 17.68 -15.42 -20.02
N GLU A 357 18.24 -16.58 -20.37
CA GLU A 357 18.17 -17.81 -19.55
C GLU A 357 18.78 -17.59 -18.15
N LEU A 358 19.84 -16.79 -18.07
CA LEU A 358 20.48 -16.37 -16.81
C LEU A 358 19.78 -15.20 -16.11
N LYS A 359 18.58 -14.83 -16.56
CA LYS A 359 17.83 -13.64 -16.10
C LYS A 359 18.61 -12.34 -16.30
N ILE A 360 19.47 -12.27 -17.32
CA ILE A 360 20.16 -11.04 -17.71
C ILE A 360 19.52 -10.51 -18.98
N THR A 361 18.93 -9.32 -18.91
CA THR A 361 18.30 -8.67 -20.07
C THR A 361 19.26 -7.65 -20.68
N LEU A 362 19.42 -7.71 -22.00
CA LEU A 362 20.13 -6.68 -22.78
C LEU A 362 19.14 -5.66 -23.35
N GLU A 363 19.52 -4.39 -23.30
CA GLU A 363 18.76 -3.26 -23.85
C GLU A 363 19.64 -2.53 -24.89
N ASP A 364 19.34 -2.75 -26.17
CA ASP A 364 20.05 -2.10 -27.28
C ASP A 364 19.55 -0.64 -27.44
N ARG A 365 20.47 0.33 -27.41
CA ARG A 365 20.21 1.75 -27.70
C ARG A 365 20.98 2.20 -28.95
N THR A 366 20.72 3.43 -29.40
CA THR A 366 21.33 4.01 -30.61
C THR A 366 22.84 4.21 -30.47
N ASP A 367 23.33 4.41 -29.25
CA ASP A 367 24.70 4.74 -28.89
C ASP A 367 25.41 3.64 -28.07
N GLN A 368 24.66 2.87 -27.26
CA GLN A 368 25.23 1.84 -26.38
C GLN A 368 24.27 0.66 -26.17
N THR A 369 24.79 -0.46 -25.63
CA THR A 369 23.95 -1.57 -25.14
C THR A 369 24.10 -1.64 -23.62
N LEU A 370 22.97 -1.59 -22.90
CA LEU A 370 22.91 -1.72 -21.45
C LEU A 370 22.49 -3.14 -21.05
N TRP A 371 22.74 -3.53 -19.80
CA TRP A 371 22.34 -4.83 -19.27
C TRP A 371 21.83 -4.73 -17.83
N ARG A 372 20.99 -5.69 -17.42
CA ARG A 372 20.48 -5.81 -16.05
C ARG A 372 20.26 -7.27 -15.64
N ARG A 373 20.41 -7.56 -14.34
CA ARG A 373 19.84 -8.77 -13.71
C ARG A 373 18.34 -8.57 -13.48
N GLY A 374 17.53 -9.59 -13.73
CA GLY A 374 16.07 -9.60 -13.56
C GLY A 374 15.57 -10.69 -12.63
#